data_AF-A0A1I2GPN1-F1
#
_entry.id   AF-A0A1I2GPN1-F1
#
_cell.length_a   1.000
_cell.length_b   1.000
_cell.length_c   1.000
_cell.angle_alpha   90.00
_cell.angle_beta   90.00
_cell.angle_gamma   90.00
#
_symmetry.space_group_name_H-M   'P 1'
#
loop_
_entity.id
_entity.type
_entity.pdbx_description
1 polymer ?
#
loop_
_entity_poly.entity_id
_entity_poly.type
_entity_poly.pdbx_seq_one_letter_code
_entity_poly.pdbx_strand_id
1 'polypeptide(L)'
;MRSRYCAFVKEDEGYLLRTWHPRTRPARVDFDPGMRWTGLEILDTGQGSAFHSVGTVTFRASYRGGSLHERSRFERVDGAWVYVDGDFLG
;
A
#
# COMPACT_ATOMS: atom_id res chain seq x y z
N MET A 1 -3.09 4.79 -0.22
CA MET A 1 -2.56 3.90 0.84
C MET A 1 -3.62 3.37 1.81
N ARG A 2 -4.36 4.20 2.57
CA ARG A 2 -5.33 3.73 3.60
C ARG A 2 -6.31 2.66 3.09
N SER A 3 -6.87 2.82 1.89
CA SER A 3 -7.79 1.83 1.31
C SER A 3 -7.10 0.49 1.00
N ARG A 4 -5.83 0.49 0.58
CA ARG A 4 -5.06 -0.75 0.38
C ARG A 4 -4.80 -1.46 1.72
N TYR A 5 -4.49 -0.72 2.78
CA TYR A 5 -4.38 -1.31 4.12
C TYR A 5 -5.70 -1.98 4.54
N CYS A 6 -6.85 -1.31 4.35
CA CYS A 6 -8.15 -1.93 4.63
C CYS A 6 -8.39 -3.20 3.79
N ALA A 7 -7.94 -3.22 2.53
CA ALA A 7 -8.03 -4.40 1.69
C ALA A 7 -7.14 -5.55 2.20
N PHE A 8 -5.93 -5.27 2.71
CA PHE A 8 -5.11 -6.28 3.40
C PHE A 8 -5.80 -6.81 4.67
N VAL A 9 -6.42 -5.94 5.48
CA VAL A 9 -7.16 -6.35 6.69
C VAL A 9 -8.36 -7.23 6.36
N LYS A 10 -9.02 -6.97 5.22
CA LYS A 10 -10.19 -7.72 4.75
C LYS A 10 -9.86 -8.90 3.83
N GLU A 11 -8.57 -9.12 3.55
CA GLU A 11 -8.10 -10.11 2.57
C GLU A 11 -8.76 -9.93 1.17
N ASP A 12 -9.03 -8.68 0.78
CA ASP A 12 -9.63 -8.30 -0.50
C ASP A 12 -8.56 -8.22 -1.60
N GLU A 13 -8.17 -9.41 -2.08
CA GLU A 13 -7.19 -9.57 -3.17
C GLU A 13 -7.59 -8.78 -4.43
N GLY A 14 -8.87 -8.85 -4.81
CA GLY A 14 -9.38 -8.19 -6.02
C GLY A 14 -9.16 -6.67 -5.99
N TYR A 15 -9.36 -6.03 -4.82
CA TYR A 15 -9.04 -4.62 -4.64
C TYR A 15 -7.52 -4.35 -4.73
N LEU A 16 -6.71 -5.18 -4.09
CA LEU A 16 -5.26 -5.02 -4.10
C LEU A 16 -4.68 -5.14 -5.50
N LEU A 17 -5.12 -6.12 -6.29
CA LEU A 17 -4.69 -6.33 -7.67
C LEU A 17 -5.20 -5.23 -8.61
N ARG A 18 -6.43 -4.72 -8.43
CA ARG A 18 -6.96 -3.62 -9.25
C ARG A 18 -6.28 -2.28 -8.98
N THR A 19 -5.79 -2.07 -7.75
CA THR A 19 -5.10 -0.84 -7.35
C THR A 19 -3.57 -0.97 -7.38
N TRP A 20 -3.06 -2.01 -8.03
CA TRP A 20 -1.65 -2.20 -8.30
C TRP A 20 -1.31 -1.73 -9.71
N HIS A 21 -0.14 -1.13 -9.87
CA HIS A 21 0.36 -0.73 -11.17
C HIS A 21 0.55 -1.99 -12.05
N PRO A 22 0.03 -2.03 -13.30
CA PRO A 22 0.07 -3.23 -14.14
C PRO A 22 1.47 -3.82 -14.35
N ARG A 23 2.49 -2.96 -14.43
CA ARG A 23 3.90 -3.37 -14.62
C ARG A 23 4.50 -4.14 -13.44
N THR A 24 4.03 -3.93 -12.22
CA THR A 24 4.62 -4.51 -10.99
C THR A 24 3.63 -5.40 -10.23
N ARG A 25 2.41 -5.54 -10.77
CA ARG A 25 1.34 -6.33 -10.15
C ARG A 25 1.69 -7.81 -10.13
N PRO A 26 1.67 -8.47 -8.95
CA PRO A 26 1.84 -9.91 -8.88
C PRO A 26 0.61 -10.64 -9.43
N ALA A 27 0.75 -11.92 -9.76
CA ALA A 27 -0.37 -12.74 -10.24
C ALA A 27 -1.43 -12.98 -9.15
N ARG A 28 -1.00 -13.01 -7.88
CA ARG A 28 -1.82 -13.20 -6.69
C ARG A 28 -1.23 -12.47 -5.50
N VAL A 29 -2.04 -12.17 -4.49
CA VAL A 29 -1.61 -11.65 -3.20
C VAL A 29 -1.71 -12.77 -2.16
N ASP A 30 -0.58 -13.16 -1.60
CA ASP A 30 -0.55 -14.11 -0.50
C ASP A 30 -0.87 -13.39 0.82
N PHE A 31 -1.90 -13.86 1.52
CA PHE A 31 -2.21 -13.43 2.87
C PHE A 31 -1.67 -14.47 3.86
N ASP A 32 -0.90 -14.01 4.83
CA ASP A 32 -0.47 -14.86 5.94
C ASP A 32 -1.64 -15.01 6.94
N PRO A 33 -2.17 -16.23 7.18
CA PRO A 33 -3.28 -16.46 8.10
C PRO A 33 -2.97 -16.08 9.56
N GLY A 34 -1.69 -16.03 9.93
CA GLY A 34 -1.21 -15.59 11.24
C GLY A 34 -1.13 -14.06 11.38
N MET A 35 -1.14 -13.32 10.25
CA MET A 35 -1.02 -11.87 10.24
C MET A 35 -2.34 -11.23 10.69
N ARG A 36 -2.29 -10.51 11.80
CA ARG A 36 -3.42 -9.74 12.32
C ARG A 36 -3.06 -8.28 12.40
N TRP A 37 -3.47 -7.51 11.40
CA TRP A 37 -3.30 -6.05 11.36
C TRP A 37 -4.10 -5.39 12.48
N THR A 38 -3.46 -4.47 13.21
CA THR A 38 -4.03 -3.78 14.38
C THR A 38 -4.06 -2.27 14.23
N GLY A 39 -3.30 -1.70 13.29
CA GLY A 39 -3.31 -0.26 13.07
C GLY A 39 -2.51 0.17 11.84
N LEU A 40 -2.83 1.38 11.37
CA LEU A 40 -2.10 2.07 10.32
C LEU A 40 -1.86 3.52 10.76
N GLU A 41 -0.60 3.93 10.74
CA GLU A 41 -0.16 5.30 10.94
C GLU A 41 0.48 5.83 9.66
N ILE A 42 0.04 6.99 9.17
CA ILE A 42 0.68 7.67 8.04
C ILE A 42 1.69 8.66 8.64
N LEU A 43 2.96 8.47 8.31
CA LEU A 43 4.07 9.24 8.86
C LEU A 43 4.44 10.42 7.96
N ASP A 44 4.40 10.23 6.65
CA ASP A 44 4.73 11.26 5.67
C ASP A 44 4.05 11.00 4.32
N THR A 45 3.85 12.06 3.54
CA THR A 45 3.36 11.98 2.16
C THR A 45 4.12 12.96 1.27
N GLY A 46 4.61 12.49 0.13
CA GLY A 46 5.32 13.31 -0.86
C GLY A 46 4.61 13.31 -2.20
N GLN A 47 4.63 14.46 -2.90
CA GLN A 47 4.20 14.59 -4.30
C GLN A 47 2.79 14.00 -4.58
N GLY A 48 1.87 13.93 -3.62
CA GLY A 48 0.56 13.29 -3.78
C GLY A 48 -0.58 14.20 -4.25
N SER A 49 -0.28 15.44 -4.66
CA SER A 49 -1.32 16.43 -5.02
C SER A 49 -1.94 16.17 -6.40
N ALA A 50 -3.05 16.87 -6.70
CA ALA A 50 -3.79 16.71 -7.95
C ALA A 50 -2.98 16.98 -9.24
N PHE A 51 -1.85 17.67 -9.11
CA PHE A 51 -0.97 18.05 -10.23
C PHE A 51 0.20 17.09 -10.46
N HIS A 52 0.43 16.15 -9.54
CA HIS A 52 1.51 15.18 -9.65
C HIS A 52 1.02 13.87 -10.27
N SER A 53 1.91 13.24 -11.05
CA SER A 53 1.70 11.91 -11.63
C SER A 53 2.33 10.79 -10.78
N VAL A 54 3.20 11.13 -9.83
CA VAL A 54 3.90 10.22 -8.92
C VAL A 54 3.75 10.72 -7.50
N GLY A 55 3.65 9.83 -6.52
CA GLY A 55 3.52 10.20 -5.11
C GLY A 55 4.07 9.14 -4.20
N THR A 56 4.46 9.52 -2.98
CA THR A 56 4.96 8.60 -1.96
C THR A 56 4.13 8.69 -0.70
N VAL A 57 4.04 7.57 0.02
CA VAL A 57 3.43 7.52 1.35
C VAL A 57 4.35 6.70 2.25
N THR A 58 4.88 7.33 3.30
CA THR A 58 5.60 6.63 4.37
C THR A 58 4.60 6.30 5.48
N PHE A 59 4.54 5.05 5.90
CA PHE A 59 3.57 4.58 6.89
C PHE A 59 4.16 3.51 7.79
N ARG A 60 3.53 3.36 8.97
CA ARG A 60 3.73 2.22 9.86
C ARG A 60 2.44 1.44 9.96
N ALA A 61 2.47 0.16 9.61
CA ALA A 61 1.35 -0.76 9.80
C ALA A 61 1.68 -1.74 10.93
N SER A 62 0.90 -1.69 12.00
CA SER A 62 1.08 -2.54 13.17
C SER A 62 0.27 -3.82 13.01
N TYR A 63 0.82 -4.92 13.51
CA TYR A 63 0.16 -6.21 13.58
C TYR A 63 0.47 -6.90 14.92
N ARG A 64 -0.22 -7.99 15.24
CA ARG A 64 0.07 -8.75 16.46
C ARG A 64 1.48 -9.34 16.38
N GLY A 65 2.40 -8.82 17.19
CA GLY A 65 3.78 -9.28 17.27
C GLY A 65 4.81 -8.39 16.55
N GLY A 66 4.38 -7.27 15.95
CA GLY A 66 5.33 -6.35 15.32
C GLY A 66 4.70 -5.18 14.58
N SER A 67 5.51 -4.51 13.79
CA SER A 67 5.07 -3.48 12.86
C SER A 67 5.94 -3.50 11.62
N LEU A 68 5.37 -3.05 10.52
CA LEU A 68 6.03 -2.85 9.25
C LEU A 68 6.12 -1.35 9.01
N HIS A 69 7.31 -0.86 8.68
CA HIS A 69 7.55 0.53 8.32
C HIS A 69 8.02 0.56 6.86
N GLU A 70 7.26 1.25 6.02
CA GLU A 70 7.49 1.24 4.57
C GLU A 70 7.25 2.63 3.98
N ARG A 71 8.03 2.95 2.96
CA ARG A 71 7.73 4.04 2.02
C ARG A 71 7.25 3.45 0.70
N SER A 72 5.96 3.53 0.44
CA SER A 72 5.37 3.10 -0.84
C SER A 72 5.42 4.21 -1.88
N ARG A 73 5.55 3.82 -3.15
CA ARG A 73 5.44 4.68 -4.33
C ARG A 73 4.14 4.40 -5.07
N PHE A 74 3.52 5.46 -5.56
CA PHE A 74 2.29 5.45 -6.31
C PHE A 74 2.43 6.24 -7.60
N GLU A 75 1.72 5.81 -8.62
CA GLU A 75 1.59 6.51 -9.90
C GLU A 75 0.11 6.76 -10.21
N ARG A 76 -0.19 7.86 -10.90
CA ARG A 76 -1.55 8.17 -11.36
C ARG A 76 -1.73 7.70 -12.80
N VAL A 77 -2.48 6.62 -12.99
CA VAL A 77 -2.81 6.02 -14.29
C VAL A 77 -4.31 6.18 -14.52
N ASP A 78 -4.69 6.76 -15.66
CA ASP A 78 -6.10 7.02 -16.03
C ASP A 78 -6.92 7.70 -14.91
N GLY A 79 -6.28 8.63 -14.18
CA GLY A 79 -6.89 9.38 -13.09
C GLY A 79 -6.96 8.65 -11.75
N ALA A 80 -6.52 7.39 -11.66
CA ALA A 80 -6.48 6.61 -10.43
C ALA A 80 -5.04 6.42 -9.90
N TRP A 81 -4.87 6.52 -8.59
CA TRP A 81 -3.59 6.19 -7.95
C TRP A 81 -3.42 4.68 -7.81
N VAL A 82 -2.34 4.14 -8.36
CA VAL A 82 -1.96 2.73 -8.31
C VAL A 82 -0.62 2.55 -7.60
N TYR A 83 -0.51 1.50 -6.80
CA TYR A 83 0.73 1.15 -6.09
C TYR A 83 1.77 0.61 -7.06
N VAL A 84 2.98 1.16 -7.06
CA VAL A 84 4.08 0.70 -7.92
C VAL A 84 4.93 -0.31 -7.15
N ASP A 85 5.58 0.15 -6.08
CA ASP A 85 6.44 -0.63 -5.21
C ASP A 85 6.58 0.09 -3.85
N GLY A 86 7.47 -0.40 -2.99
CA GLY A 86 7.84 0.28 -1.75
C GLY A 86 9.14 -0.24 -1.18
N ASP A 87 9.77 0.57 -0.32
CA ASP A 87 10.98 0.19 0.40
C ASP A 87 10.65 0.01 1.89
N PHE A 88 11.12 -1.09 2.47
CA PHE A 88 11.06 -1.28 3.92
C PHE A 88 12.09 -0.37 4.60
N LEU A 89 11.61 0.38 5.58
CA LEU A 89 12.41 1.26 6.42
C LEU A 89 12.62 0.56 7.76
N GLY A 90 13.88 0.43 8.17
CA GLY A 90 14.25 -0.18 9.46
C GLY A 90 13.73 0.59 10.67
#